data_AF-A0A372IPQ3-F1
#
_entry.id   AF-A0A372IPQ3-F1
#
_cell.length_a   1.000
_cell.length_b   1.000
_cell.length_c   1.000
_cell.angle_alpha   90.00
_cell.angle_beta   90.00
_cell.angle_gamma   90.00
#
_symmetry.space_group_name_H-M   'P 1'
#
loop_
_entity.id
_entity.type
_entity.pdbx_description
1 polymer ?
#
loop_
_entity_poly.entity_id
_entity_poly.type
_entity_poly.pdbx_seq_one_letter_code
_entity_poly.pdbx_strand_id
1 'polypeptide(L)'
;MAWNEIFRCDICGKEKSEESEDWWLSWTERLAPLPGEPEQPLLKITRWHTFLSHDASVRHLCGQRCAQTLMDRWMTAKIDR
;
A
#
# COMPACT_ATOMS: atom_id res chain seq x y z
N MET A 1 -9.37 -12.37 -24.76
CA MET A 1 -9.93 -11.11 -24.25
C MET A 1 -9.07 -10.70 -23.08
N ALA A 2 -8.17 -9.72 -23.26
CA ALA A 2 -7.35 -9.21 -22.16
C ALA A 2 -8.26 -8.31 -21.33
N TRP A 3 -8.60 -8.73 -20.11
CA TRP A 3 -9.21 -7.84 -19.14
C TRP A 3 -8.15 -6.77 -18.84
N ASN A 4 -8.37 -5.53 -19.31
CA ASN A 4 -7.54 -4.42 -18.88
C ASN A 4 -7.89 -4.14 -17.43
N GLU A 5 -7.08 -4.68 -16.53
CA GLU A 5 -7.18 -4.37 -15.12
C GLU A 5 -6.74 -2.93 -14.90
N ILE A 6 -7.65 -2.12 -14.36
CA ILE A 6 -7.41 -0.70 -14.12
C ILE A 6 -7.06 -0.53 -12.64
N PHE A 7 -5.79 -0.22 -12.37
CA PHE A 7 -5.34 0.13 -11.03
C PHE A 7 -5.63 1.61 -10.74
N ARG A 8 -6.11 1.90 -9.54
CA ARG A 8 -6.46 3.26 -9.09
C ARG A 8 -5.75 3.58 -7.79
N CYS A 9 -5.27 4.81 -7.66
CA CYS A 9 -4.65 5.28 -6.43
C CYS A 9 -5.68 5.35 -5.30
N ASP A 10 -5.44 4.67 -4.18
CA ASP A 10 -6.34 4.66 -3.01
C ASP A 10 -6.42 6.00 -2.27
N ILE A 11 -5.56 6.97 -2.62
CA ILE A 11 -5.54 8.29 -1.97
C ILE A 11 -6.26 9.35 -2.80
N CYS A 12 -6.07 9.36 -4.12
CA CYS A 12 -6.60 10.42 -4.99
C CYS A 12 -7.43 9.91 -6.18
N GLY A 13 -7.56 8.59 -6.37
CA GLY A 13 -8.35 7.99 -7.44
C GLY A 13 -7.71 8.01 -8.83
N LYS A 14 -6.50 8.56 -8.99
CA LYS A 14 -5.79 8.57 -10.29
C LYS A 14 -5.63 7.14 -10.82
N GLU A 15 -5.97 6.92 -12.09
CA GLU A 15 -5.75 5.64 -12.77
C GLU A 15 -4.28 5.47 -13.20
N LYS A 16 -3.78 4.24 -13.11
CA LYS A 16 -2.42 3.91 -13.57
C LYS A 16 -2.39 3.86 -15.09
N SER A 17 -1.48 4.65 -15.68
CA SER A 17 -1.07 4.44 -17.07
C SER A 17 0.12 3.48 -17.15
N GLU A 18 0.32 2.85 -18.30
CA GLU A 18 1.48 1.98 -18.56
C GLU A 18 2.80 2.74 -18.36
N GLU A 19 2.86 4.00 -18.77
CA GLU A 19 4.02 4.91 -18.64
C GLU A 19 4.30 5.38 -17.20
N SER A 20 3.42 5.08 -16.24
CA SER A 20 3.63 5.53 -14.87
C SER A 20 4.63 4.65 -14.13
N GLU A 21 5.86 5.14 -13.97
CA GLU A 21 6.96 4.43 -13.27
C GLU A 21 6.96 4.64 -11.74
N ASP A 22 6.40 5.76 -11.25
CA ASP A 22 6.51 6.17 -9.85
C ASP A 22 5.41 5.61 -8.93
N TRP A 23 4.91 4.41 -9.20
CA TRP A 23 3.86 3.81 -8.39
C TRP A 23 4.41 3.00 -7.23
N TRP A 24 3.66 3.00 -6.14
CA TRP A 24 3.99 2.30 -4.92
C TRP A 24 2.85 1.37 -4.52
N LEU A 25 3.21 0.31 -3.81
CA LEU A 25 2.31 -0.66 -3.22
C LEU A 25 2.48 -0.62 -1.71
N SER A 26 1.38 -0.70 -0.97
CA SER A 26 1.41 -0.79 0.50
C SER A 26 0.37 -1.74 1.04
N TRP A 27 0.68 -2.41 2.14
CA TRP A 27 -0.25 -3.27 2.87
C TRP A 27 0.14 -3.34 4.34
N THR A 28 -0.75 -3.87 5.17
CA THR A 28 -0.52 -4.03 6.60
C THR A 28 -0.49 -5.50 6.97
N GLU A 29 0.51 -5.88 7.76
CA GLU A 29 0.63 -7.20 8.37
C GLU A 29 0.69 -7.07 9.88
N ARG A 30 0.68 -8.20 10.59
CA ARG A 30 0.98 -8.27 12.02
C ARG A 30 2.40 -8.79 12.21
N LEU A 31 3.15 -8.18 13.10
CA LEU A 31 4.51 -8.56 13.45
C LEU A 31 4.64 -8.62 14.97
N ALA A 32 5.13 -9.73 15.51
CA ALA A 32 5.69 -9.76 16.86
C ALA A 32 7.17 -9.34 16.78
N PRO A 33 7.60 -8.23 17.41
CA PRO A 33 8.98 -7.74 17.28
C PRO A 33 10.02 -8.73 17.81
N LEU A 34 9.67 -9.50 18.83
CA LEU A 34 10.49 -10.54 19.46
C LEU A 34 9.62 -11.74 19.87
N PRO A 35 10.21 -12.93 20.06
CA PRO A 35 9.50 -14.08 20.59
C PRO A 35 8.87 -13.78 21.96
N GLY A 36 7.55 -13.91 22.06
CA GLY A 36 6.78 -13.67 23.29
C GLY A 36 6.23 -12.24 23.45
N GLU A 37 6.60 -11.30 22.58
CA GLU A 37 6.01 -9.94 22.55
C GLU A 37 4.66 -9.94 21.83
N PRO A 38 3.74 -9.01 22.17
CA PRO A 38 2.47 -8.88 21.47
C PRO A 38 2.67 -8.48 20.01
N GLU A 39 1.77 -8.96 19.16
CA GLU A 39 1.72 -8.55 17.76
C GLU A 39 1.34 -7.07 17.64
N GLN A 40 2.03 -6.37 16.76
CA GLN A 40 1.73 -4.99 16.37
C GLN A 40 1.49 -4.89 14.85
N PRO A 41 0.67 -3.93 14.40
CA PRO A 41 0.53 -3.67 12.98
C PRO A 41 1.86 -3.19 12.39
N LEU A 42 2.23 -3.75 11.24
CA LEU A 42 3.39 -3.39 10.43
C LEU A 42 2.90 -2.86 9.09
N LEU A 43 3.24 -1.62 8.76
CA LEU A 43 3.06 -1.08 7.41
C LEU A 43 4.27 -1.45 6.55
N LYS A 44 4.01 -2.10 5.41
CA LYS A 44 5.01 -2.32 4.36
C LYS A 44 4.71 -1.40 3.18
N ILE A 45 5.76 -0.82 2.60
CA ILE A 45 5.71 -0.01 1.38
C ILE A 45 6.84 -0.46 0.47
N THR A 46 6.54 -0.66 -0.81
CA THR A 46 7.52 -1.01 -1.83
C THR A 46 7.16 -0.34 -3.16
N ARG A 47 8.12 -0.34 -4.10
CA ARG A 47 7.87 0.09 -5.48
C ARG A 47 6.87 -0.85 -6.17
N TRP A 48 6.31 -0.38 -7.28
CA TRP A 48 5.42 -1.18 -8.11
C TRP A 48 6.00 -2.55 -8.44
N HIS A 49 5.18 -3.58 -8.27
CA HIS A 49 5.48 -4.95 -8.68
C HIS A 49 4.20 -5.60 -9.17
N THR A 50 4.17 -6.00 -10.45
CA THR A 50 2.94 -6.47 -11.12
C THR A 50 2.28 -7.63 -10.39
N PHE A 51 3.04 -8.61 -9.91
CA PHE A 51 2.41 -9.73 -9.19
C PHE A 51 1.77 -9.30 -7.87
N LEU A 52 2.39 -8.34 -7.17
CA LEU A 52 1.87 -7.86 -5.88
C LEU A 52 0.69 -6.91 -6.08
N SER A 53 0.61 -6.20 -7.21
CA SER A 53 -0.50 -5.27 -7.45
C SER A 53 -1.86 -5.96 -7.58
N HIS A 54 -1.89 -7.26 -7.86
CA HIS A 54 -3.14 -8.03 -7.95
C HIS A 54 -3.62 -8.59 -6.60
N ASP A 55 -2.84 -8.44 -5.53
CA ASP A 55 -3.25 -8.91 -4.21
C ASP A 55 -4.32 -7.99 -3.61
N ALA A 56 -5.41 -8.56 -3.11
CA ALA A 56 -6.55 -7.81 -2.59
C ALA A 56 -6.26 -6.99 -1.32
N SER A 57 -5.17 -7.30 -0.60
CA SER A 57 -4.74 -6.56 0.59
C SER A 57 -3.88 -5.34 0.26
N VAL A 58 -3.43 -5.22 -1.00
CA VAL A 58 -2.52 -4.17 -1.44
C VAL A 58 -3.28 -2.93 -1.86
N ARG A 59 -2.79 -1.79 -1.35
CA ARG A 59 -3.19 -0.47 -1.79
C ARG A 59 -2.21 0.06 -2.82
N HIS A 60 -2.71 0.70 -3.86
CA HIS A 60 -1.94 1.33 -4.93
C HIS A 60 -1.81 2.84 -4.69
N LEU A 61 -0.61 3.38 -4.86
CA LEU A 61 -0.32 4.77 -4.54
C LEU A 61 0.42 5.42 -5.70
N CYS A 62 -0.17 6.46 -6.29
CA CYS A 62 0.45 7.18 -7.40
C CYS A 62 1.46 8.22 -6.87
N GLY A 63 2.75 7.93 -7.01
CA GLY A 63 3.82 8.84 -6.64
C GLY A 63 4.04 8.99 -5.13
N GLN A 64 5.11 9.70 -4.81
CA GLN A 64 5.59 9.91 -3.44
C GLN A 64 4.55 10.59 -2.54
N ARG A 65 3.83 11.61 -3.04
CA ARG A 65 2.88 12.38 -2.21
C ARG A 65 1.73 11.51 -1.68
N CYS A 66 1.20 10.61 -2.50
CA CYS A 66 0.15 9.69 -2.07
C CYS A 66 0.70 8.66 -1.09
N ALA A 67 1.92 8.16 -1.32
CA ALA A 67 2.59 7.25 -0.39
C ALA A 67 2.82 7.89 1.00
N GLN A 68 3.31 9.12 1.04
CA GLN A 68 3.48 9.89 2.29
C GLN A 68 2.14 10.14 2.97
N THR A 69 1.10 10.54 2.23
CA THR A 69 -0.25 10.75 2.80
C THR A 69 -0.78 9.48 3.47
N LEU A 70 -0.58 8.32 2.86
CA LEU A 70 -0.96 7.04 3.46
C LEU A 70 -0.15 6.76 4.74
N MET A 71 1.16 7.00 4.71
CA MET A 71 2.03 6.82 5.87
C MET A 71 1.62 7.73 7.03
N ASP A 72 1.35 9.02 6.76
CA ASP A 72 0.89 9.99 7.76
C ASP A 72 -0.43 9.54 8.41
N ARG A 73 -1.38 9.08 7.58
CA ARG A 73 -2.66 8.52 8.07
C ARG A 73 -2.46 7.27 8.92
N TRP A 74 -1.51 6.41 8.56
CA TRP A 74 -1.22 5.20 9.32
C TRP A 74 -0.56 5.52 10.67
N MET A 75 0.38 6.46 10.71
CA MET A 75 1.07 6.88 11.94
C MET A 75 0.15 7.63 12.92
N THR A 76 -0.86 8.34 12.39
CA THR A 76 -1.81 9.12 13.20
C THR A 76 -3.10 8.37 13.52
N ALA A 77 -3.35 7.23 12.87
CA ALA A 77 -4.44 6.34 13.23
C ALA A 77 -4.24 5.90 14.68
N LYS A 78 -5.24 6.14 15.52
CA LYS A 78 -5.23 5.62 16.89
C LYS A 78 -5.15 4.10 16.79
N ILE A 79 -4.12 3.53 17.38
CA ILE A 79 -4.04 2.09 17.63
C ILE A 79 -5.11 1.83 18.68
N ASP A 80 -6.32 1.48 18.26
CA ASP A 80 -7.36 1.05 19.19
C ASP A 80 -6.82 -0.20 19.92
N ARG A 81 -6.50 -0.01 21.21
CA ARG A 81 -5.99 -1.02 22.14
C ARG A 81 -7.08 -1.98 22.55
#